data_AF-A0A935FE60-F1
#
_entry.id   AF-A0A935FE60-F1
#
_cell.length_a   1.000
_cell.length_b   1.000
_cell.length_c   1.000
_cell.angle_alpha   90.00
_cell.angle_beta   90.00
_cell.angle_gamma   90.00
#
_symmetry.space_group_name_H-M   'P 1'
#
loop_
_entity.id
_entity.type
_entity.pdbx_description
1 polymer ?
#
loop_
_entity_poly.entity_id
_entity_poly.type
_entity_poly.pdbx_seq_one_letter_code
_entity_poly.pdbx_strand_id
1 'polypeptide(L)'
;MNVSIGDVDGDGKNDLLVAQYATPATNNGIYIYRNTSSGATISFATPVILAPNDYQGCTVGDLDGDGKMDVAVMSNSTIRVYRSTSAAGTISFAPFINP
;
A
#
# COMPACT_ATOMS: atom_id res chain seq x y z
N MET A 1 -6.36 9.34 8.46
CA MET A 1 -5.04 8.73 8.75
C MET A 1 -5.30 7.33 9.26
N ASN A 2 -4.71 6.36 8.60
CA ASN A 2 -4.87 4.94 8.90
C ASN A 2 -3.55 4.23 8.59
N VAL A 3 -3.33 3.10 9.24
CA VAL A 3 -2.26 2.16 8.93
C VAL A 3 -2.87 0.79 8.66
N SER A 4 -2.32 0.07 7.69
CA SER A 4 -2.64 -1.32 7.38
C SER A 4 -1.35 -2.13 7.22
N ILE A 5 -1.45 -3.42 7.46
CA ILE A 5 -0.33 -4.37 7.42
C ILE A 5 -0.68 -5.54 6.50
N GLY A 6 0.23 -5.95 5.64
CA GLY A 6 0.11 -7.16 4.82
C GLY A 6 1.31 -7.35 3.90
N ASP A 7 1.52 -8.56 3.40
CA ASP A 7 2.59 -8.90 2.45
C ASP A 7 2.21 -8.43 1.04
N VAL A 8 2.59 -7.21 0.67
CA VAL A 8 2.14 -6.53 -0.56
C VAL A 8 2.98 -6.92 -1.76
N ASP A 9 4.25 -7.25 -1.53
CA ASP A 9 5.16 -7.66 -2.58
C ASP A 9 5.26 -9.19 -2.74
N GLY A 10 4.74 -9.97 -1.80
CA GLY A 10 4.71 -11.43 -1.84
C GLY A 10 6.04 -12.08 -1.45
N ASP A 11 6.90 -11.39 -0.67
CA ASP A 11 8.18 -11.92 -0.18
C ASP A 11 8.08 -12.69 1.14
N GLY A 12 6.87 -12.79 1.71
CA GLY A 12 6.60 -13.47 2.98
C GLY A 12 6.77 -12.58 4.20
N LYS A 13 7.08 -11.29 4.05
CA LYS A 13 7.16 -10.31 5.13
C LYS A 13 6.01 -9.32 5.04
N ASN A 14 5.44 -8.99 6.20
CA ASN A 14 4.40 -7.98 6.26
C ASN A 14 4.97 -6.58 6.01
N ASP A 15 4.45 -5.90 5.01
CA ASP A 15 4.70 -4.50 4.67
C ASP A 15 3.76 -3.56 5.43
N LEU A 16 4.09 -2.26 5.42
CA LEU A 16 3.26 -1.20 5.99
C LEU A 16 2.62 -0.35 4.91
N LEU A 17 1.30 -0.16 4.98
CA LEU A 17 0.59 0.88 4.23
C LEU A 17 0.17 1.99 5.17
N VAL A 18 0.47 3.23 4.80
CA VAL A 18 0.19 4.41 5.61
C VAL A 18 -0.58 5.43 4.78
N ALA A 19 -1.79 5.73 5.21
CA ALA A 19 -2.56 6.86 4.68
C ALA A 19 -2.13 8.14 5.40
N GLN A 20 -1.30 8.93 4.73
CA GLN A 20 -0.75 10.19 5.26
C GLN A 20 -1.56 11.38 4.78
N TYR A 21 -1.89 12.28 5.72
CA TYR A 21 -2.47 13.58 5.39
C TYR A 21 -1.38 14.57 5.01
N ALA A 22 -1.70 15.52 4.13
CA ALA A 22 -0.75 16.54 3.72
C ALA A 22 -0.35 17.40 4.92
N THR A 23 0.95 17.64 5.06
CA THR A 23 1.48 18.63 6.00
C THR A 23 2.19 19.72 5.20
N PRO A 24 2.55 20.87 5.80
CA PRO A 24 3.39 21.84 5.11
C PRO A 24 4.71 21.26 4.55
N ALA A 25 5.15 20.09 5.05
CA ALA A 25 6.36 19.40 4.63
C ALA A 25 6.13 18.13 3.78
N THR A 26 4.89 17.67 3.59
CA THR A 26 4.60 16.38 2.91
C THR A 26 3.29 16.42 2.13
N ASN A 27 3.23 15.72 1.00
CA ASN A 27 2.00 15.55 0.24
C ASN A 27 1.08 14.50 0.90
N ASN A 28 -0.22 14.61 0.64
CA ASN A 28 -1.16 13.54 0.98
C ASN A 28 -1.02 12.37 0.00
N GLY A 29 -1.14 11.16 0.52
CA GLY A 29 -1.04 9.95 -0.28
C GLY A 29 -1.03 8.68 0.54
N ILE A 30 -1.00 7.55 -0.17
CA ILE A 30 -0.87 6.23 0.41
C ILE A 30 0.57 5.78 0.20
N TYR A 31 1.31 5.60 1.29
CA TYR A 31 2.70 5.19 1.28
C TYR A 31 2.79 3.70 1.61
N ILE A 32 3.48 2.93 0.77
CA ILE A 32 3.77 1.52 1.02
C ILE A 32 5.25 1.38 1.34
N TYR A 33 5.55 1.03 2.58
CA TYR A 33 6.89 0.76 3.07
C TYR A 33 7.12 -0.75 3.04
N ARG A 34 7.89 -1.20 2.05
CA ARG A 34 8.31 -2.61 1.97
C ARG A 34 9.21 -2.97 3.13
N ASN A 35 8.88 -4.05 3.83
CA ASN A 35 9.63 -4.57 4.94
C ASN A 35 10.91 -5.27 4.48
N THR A 36 12.06 -4.73 4.89
CA THR A 36 13.38 -5.28 4.58
C THR A 36 14.06 -5.89 5.80
N SER A 37 13.30 -6.11 6.88
CA SER A 37 13.80 -6.63 8.15
C SER A 37 14.62 -7.90 8.00
N SER A 38 15.62 -8.01 8.88
CA SER A 38 16.45 -9.19 9.05
C SER A 38 16.65 -9.45 10.54
N GLY A 39 16.30 -10.66 10.99
CA GLY A 39 16.33 -11.01 12.41
C GLY A 39 15.46 -10.07 13.25
N ALA A 40 16.06 -9.51 14.31
CA ALA A 40 15.37 -8.59 15.23
C ALA A 40 15.38 -7.12 14.79
N THR A 41 16.01 -6.79 13.66
CA THR A 41 16.14 -5.42 13.18
C THR A 41 14.97 -5.06 12.26
N ILE A 42 14.17 -4.07 12.67
CA ILE A 42 13.08 -3.52 11.86
C ILE A 42 13.64 -2.52 10.84
N SER A 43 13.40 -2.75 9.56
CA SER A 43 13.83 -1.84 8.49
C SER A 43 12.86 -1.83 7.32
N PHE A 44 12.80 -0.71 6.62
CA PHE A 44 11.95 -0.52 5.46
C PHE A 44 12.73 0.08 4.30
N ALA A 45 12.33 -0.24 3.07
CA ALA A 45 12.84 0.42 1.88
C ALA A 45 12.23 1.83 1.73
N THR A 46 12.76 2.62 0.79
CA THR A 46 12.10 3.85 0.32
C THR A 46 10.66 3.51 -0.12
N PRO A 47 9.65 4.26 0.35
CA PRO A 47 8.26 3.90 0.10
C PRO A 47 7.87 4.07 -1.36
N VAL A 48 6.99 3.19 -1.84
CA VAL A 48 6.22 3.40 -3.05
C VAL A 48 5.01 4.28 -2.71
N ILE A 49 4.75 5.30 -3.51
CA ILE A 49 3.63 6.22 -3.30
C ILE A 49 2.51 5.85 -4.27
N LEU A 50 1.37 5.42 -3.72
CA LEU A 50 0.12 5.23 -4.43
C LEU A 50 -0.80 6.43 -4.25
N ALA A 51 -1.65 6.63 -5.26
CA ALA A 51 -2.77 7.57 -5.21
C ALA A 51 -2.38 8.96 -4.67
N PRO A 52 -1.55 9.72 -5.39
CA PRO A 52 -1.19 11.05 -4.94
C PRO A 52 -2.44 11.91 -4.85
N ASN A 53 -2.67 12.49 -3.68
CA ASN A 53 -3.77 13.38 -3.32
C ASN A 53 -5.12 12.73 -2.94
N ASP A 54 -5.66 13.22 -1.81
CA ASP A 54 -7.02 13.05 -1.26
C ASP A 54 -7.47 11.70 -0.70
N TYR A 55 -6.58 10.71 -0.58
CA TYR A 55 -6.88 9.45 0.08
C TYR A 55 -6.52 9.46 1.56
N GLN A 56 -7.45 9.03 2.41
CA GLN A 56 -7.39 9.15 3.87
C GLN A 56 -7.45 7.82 4.61
N GLY A 57 -7.80 6.74 3.90
CA GLY A 57 -7.82 5.37 4.37
C GLY A 57 -7.27 4.40 3.33
N CYS A 58 -6.66 3.33 3.80
CA CYS A 58 -6.15 2.22 2.98
C CYS A 58 -6.41 0.90 3.68
N THR A 59 -6.53 -0.17 2.91
CA THR A 59 -6.54 -1.54 3.40
C THR A 59 -6.01 -2.48 2.33
N VAL A 60 -5.64 -3.69 2.73
CA VAL A 60 -5.13 -4.73 1.84
C VAL A 60 -5.87 -6.03 2.03
N GLY A 61 -5.98 -6.79 0.94
CA GLY A 61 -6.54 -8.13 0.91
C GLY A 61 -6.48 -8.71 -0.49
N ASP A 62 -6.43 -10.03 -0.59
CA ASP A 62 -6.56 -10.75 -1.86
C ASP A 62 -8.04 -10.71 -2.31
N LEU A 63 -8.37 -9.83 -3.26
CA LEU A 63 -9.75 -9.60 -3.68
C LEU A 63 -10.17 -10.47 -4.86
N ASP A 64 -9.22 -10.92 -5.69
CA ASP A 64 -9.49 -11.75 -6.86
C ASP A 64 -9.12 -13.23 -6.70
N GLY A 65 -8.50 -13.60 -5.58
CA GLY A 65 -8.16 -14.97 -5.21
C GLY A 65 -6.89 -15.50 -5.87
N ASP A 66 -6.02 -14.62 -6.39
CA ASP A 66 -4.76 -15.01 -7.03
C ASP A 66 -3.59 -15.23 -6.05
N GLY A 67 -3.83 -14.99 -4.76
CA GLY A 67 -2.84 -15.12 -3.69
C GLY A 67 -1.98 -13.89 -3.47
N LYS A 68 -2.23 -12.77 -4.15
CA LYS A 68 -1.54 -11.50 -3.96
C LYS A 68 -2.43 -10.49 -3.25
N MET A 69 -1.81 -9.64 -2.43
CA MET A 69 -2.56 -8.61 -1.70
C MET A 69 -2.85 -7.41 -2.61
N ASP A 70 -4.12 -7.21 -2.93
CA ASP A 70 -4.63 -6.00 -3.57
C ASP A 70 -4.75 -4.87 -2.56
N VAL A 71 -4.79 -3.62 -3.06
CA VAL A 71 -4.89 -2.43 -2.22
C VAL A 71 -6.18 -1.68 -2.53
N ALA A 72 -7.01 -1.47 -1.51
CA ALA A 72 -8.14 -0.56 -1.58
C ALA A 72 -7.82 0.74 -0.85
N VAL A 73 -8.12 1.87 -1.47
CA VAL A 73 -7.90 3.20 -0.92
C VAL A 73 -9.18 4.01 -0.97
N MET A 74 -9.41 4.84 0.03
CA MET A 74 -10.64 5.62 0.17
C MET A 74 -10.31 7.10 0.40
N SER A 75 -11.01 7.95 -0.35
CA SER A 75 -11.13 9.40 -0.13
C SER A 75 -12.50 9.70 0.46
N ASN A 76 -12.81 10.98 0.70
CA ASN A 76 -14.14 11.39 1.15
C ASN A 76 -15.25 11.08 0.13
N SER A 77 -14.92 10.87 -1.14
CA SER A 77 -15.90 10.81 -2.23
C SER A 77 -15.78 9.57 -3.11
N THR A 78 -14.65 8.86 -3.08
CA THR A 78 -14.37 7.73 -3.98
C THR A 78 -13.55 6.65 -3.29
N ILE A 79 -13.77 5.41 -3.74
CA ILE A 79 -12.91 4.26 -3.48
C ILE A 79 -12.16 3.94 -4.78
N ARG A 80 -10.89 3.56 -4.65
CA ARG A 80 -10.11 2.96 -5.74
C ARG A 80 -9.57 1.62 -5.29
N VAL A 81 -9.52 0.67 -6.22
CA VAL A 81 -8.90 -0.64 -6.00
C VAL A 81 -7.73 -0.80 -6.98
N TYR A 82 -6.58 -1.17 -6.45
CA TYR A 82 -5.35 -1.47 -7.18
C TYR A 82 -5.13 -2.98 -7.10
N ARG A 83 -5.35 -3.68 -8.22
CA ARG A 83 -5.02 -5.10 -8.30
C ARG A 83 -3.51 -5.28 -8.34
N SER A 84 -2.99 -6.16 -7.49
CA SER A 84 -1.58 -6.47 -7.41
C SER A 84 -1.08 -7.08 -8.72
N THR A 85 0.09 -6.61 -9.15
CA THR A 85 0.93 -7.29 -10.14
C THR A 85 2.33 -7.49 -9.57
N SER A 86 2.47 -7.40 -8.25
CA SER A 86 3.72 -7.57 -7.53
C SER A 86 4.36 -8.93 -7.77
N ALA A 87 5.67 -8.96 -7.55
CA ALA A 87 6.48 -10.16 -7.45
C ALA A 87 7.42 -9.96 -6.25
N ALA A 88 7.84 -11.05 -5.61
CA ALA A 88 8.62 -11.02 -4.37
C ALA A 88 9.74 -9.96 -4.40
N GLY A 89 9.71 -9.03 -3.44
CA GLY A 89 10.67 -7.92 -3.35
C GLY A 89 10.34 -6.69 -4.21
N THR A 90 9.27 -6.71 -5.02
CA THR A 90 8.89 -5.64 -5.94
C THR A 90 7.38 -5.36 -5.88
N ILE A 91 7.03 -4.17 -5.39
CA ILE A 91 5.65 -3.67 -5.35
C ILE A 91 5.24 -3.16 -6.74
N SER A 92 4.14 -3.68 -7.29
CA SER A 92 3.58 -3.25 -8.58
C SER A 92 2.07 -3.47 -8.62
N PHE A 93 1.36 -2.60 -9.34
CA PHE A 93 -0.10 -2.68 -9.48
C PHE A 93 -0.53 -2.43 -10.93
N ALA A 94 -1.65 -3.05 -11.31
CA ALA A 94 -2.39 -2.68 -12.49
C ALA A 94 -3.02 -1.27 -12.34
N PRO A 95 -3.50 -0.65 -13.43
CA PRO A 95 -4.31 0.56 -13.33
C PRO A 95 -5.49 0.36 -12.37
N PHE A 96 -5.76 1.37 -11.53
CA PHE A 96 -6.84 1.28 -10.57
C PHE A 96 -8.21 1.21 -11.26
N ILE A 97 -9.17 0.63 -10.55
CA ILE A 97 -10.59 0.68 -10.90
C ILE A 97 -11.35 1.52 -9.86
N ASN A 98 -12.46 2.13 -10.29
CA ASN A 98 -13.47 2.67 -9.40
C ASN A 98 -14.61 1.62 -9.35
N PRO A 99 -14.89 1.00 -8.20
CA PRO A 99 -16.01 0.08 -8.06
C PRO A 99 -17.38 0.77 -8.21
#